data_AF-A0A955Z3Q5-F1
#
_entry.id   AF-A0A955Z3Q5-F1
#
_cell.length_a   1.000
_cell.length_b   1.000
_cell.length_c   1.000
_cell.angle_alpha   90.00
_cell.angle_beta   90.00
_cell.angle_gamma   90.00
#
_symmetry.space_group_name_H-M   'P 1'
#
loop_
_entity.id
_entity.type
_entity.pdbx_description
1 polymer ?
#
loop_
_entity_poly.entity_id
_entity_poly.type
_entity_poly.pdbx_seq_one_letter_code
_entity_poly.pdbx_strand_id
1 'polypeptide(L)'
;MGRVARLVLAATACAALAHACKEPTQVTVDARTDVPYRAGVAATFTVGSPGRVEAADPTTESRGPWGLDGRVGTLVVIPGGANDAELAVKLVMAIGRDPRECSSVDSRACITARRRLRYVPSTPLRLPIVLYSRCVGVPCEADTTCNYLGQCVSAQVDPASCTSAEGCLAPADPPRSTATGSVDASDDGASIEGGGSLTDGAVESGSGDAAIDGGGGTGGTPGFVACDGARNVGGTPDKCKLPDQHCCIEPGFPGQCVPVSSLCPANQSSPLVVNCDGREDCPGQICCAVTNGPSGFLRCQGDCNNGVEVCHSDGVCAAGTCTGLVPSSEYRTCK
;
A
#
# COMPACT_ATOMS: atom_id res chain seq x y z
N MET A 1 57.18 -16.19 -32.23
CA MET A 1 56.16 -15.16 -32.53
C MET A 1 54.71 -15.71 -32.69
N GLY A 2 54.40 -16.98 -32.39
CA GLY A 2 53.05 -17.56 -32.66
C GLY A 2 52.07 -17.70 -31.48
N ARG A 3 52.47 -17.46 -30.22
CA ARG A 3 51.63 -17.68 -29.03
C ARG A 3 50.83 -16.46 -28.57
N VAL A 4 51.31 -15.24 -28.87
CA VAL A 4 50.64 -13.99 -28.48
C VAL A 4 49.40 -13.72 -29.36
N ALA A 5 49.43 -14.12 -30.64
CA ALA A 5 48.31 -13.93 -31.56
C ALA A 5 47.06 -14.78 -31.23
N ARG A 6 47.22 -15.93 -30.55
CA ARG A 6 46.08 -16.80 -30.17
C ARG A 6 45.35 -16.34 -28.91
N LEU A 7 46.03 -15.58 -28.05
CA LEU A 7 45.43 -15.06 -26.81
C LEU A 7 44.56 -13.83 -27.05
N VAL A 8 44.89 -13.03 -28.07
CA VAL A 8 44.07 -11.87 -28.48
C VAL A 8 42.75 -12.31 -29.13
N LEU A 9 42.73 -13.41 -29.89
CA LEU A 9 41.50 -13.89 -30.55
C LEU A 9 40.44 -14.43 -29.57
N ALA A 10 40.85 -15.01 -28.44
CA ALA A 10 39.92 -15.56 -27.45
C ALA A 10 39.21 -14.46 -26.64
N ALA A 11 39.88 -13.34 -26.37
CA ALA A 11 39.29 -12.22 -25.62
C ALA A 11 38.23 -11.44 -26.43
N THR A 12 38.39 -11.36 -27.76
CA THR A 12 37.43 -10.64 -28.62
C THR A 12 36.11 -11.40 -28.81
N ALA A 13 36.13 -12.74 -28.72
CA ALA A 13 34.92 -13.56 -28.86
C ALA A 13 33.95 -13.44 -27.67
N CYS A 14 34.45 -13.25 -26.44
CA CYS A 14 33.60 -13.08 -25.26
C CYS A 14 32.88 -11.72 -25.21
N ALA A 15 33.48 -10.66 -25.77
CA ALA A 15 32.86 -9.33 -25.79
C ALA A 15 31.62 -9.25 -26.72
N ALA A 16 31.55 -10.08 -27.77
CA ALA A 16 30.42 -10.09 -28.70
C ALA A 16 29.16 -10.76 -28.13
N LEU A 17 29.30 -11.65 -27.15
CA LEU A 17 28.18 -12.36 -26.53
C LEU A 17 27.42 -11.50 -25.51
N ALA A 18 28.06 -10.47 -24.95
CA ALA A 18 27.43 -9.56 -23.98
C ALA A 18 26.38 -8.63 -24.62
N HIS A 19 26.44 -8.39 -25.93
CA HIS A 19 25.49 -7.53 -26.65
C HIS A 19 24.24 -8.25 -27.17
N ALA A 20 24.14 -9.58 -27.00
CA ALA A 20 22.98 -10.34 -27.43
C ALA A 20 21.84 -10.35 -26.39
N CYS A 21 22.14 -10.04 -25.13
CA CYS A 21 21.15 -10.02 -24.06
C CYS A 21 20.43 -8.67 -24.02
N LYS A 22 19.43 -8.49 -24.88
CA LYS A 22 18.48 -7.37 -24.75
C LYS A 22 17.51 -7.65 -23.59
N GLU A 23 17.08 -6.59 -22.91
CA GLU A 23 16.04 -6.71 -21.88
C GLU A 23 14.72 -7.21 -22.49
N PRO A 24 13.90 -7.95 -21.73
CA PRO A 24 12.62 -8.44 -22.22
C PRO A 24 11.63 -7.28 -22.44
N THR A 25 10.80 -7.41 -23.48
CA THR A 25 9.64 -6.53 -23.68
C THR A 25 8.58 -6.86 -22.61
N GLN A 26 8.44 -5.99 -21.61
CA GLN A 26 7.47 -6.21 -20.53
C GLN A 26 6.94 -4.89 -19.97
N VAL A 27 5.76 -4.93 -19.36
CA VAL A 27 5.18 -3.82 -18.61
C VAL A 27 4.92 -4.29 -17.18
N THR A 28 5.50 -3.60 -16.21
CA THR A 28 5.25 -3.84 -14.78
C THR A 28 4.19 -2.86 -14.30
N VAL A 29 2.98 -3.36 -14.04
CA VAL A 29 1.87 -2.60 -13.48
C VAL A 29 2.04 -2.51 -11.96
N ASP A 30 2.24 -1.31 -11.42
CA ASP A 30 2.33 -1.04 -9.97
C ASP A 30 1.02 -0.39 -9.50
N ALA A 31 0.17 -1.18 -8.85
CA ALA A 31 -1.13 -0.73 -8.37
C ALA A 31 -1.05 -0.18 -6.95
N ARG A 32 -1.58 1.02 -6.75
CA ARG A 32 -1.66 1.68 -5.45
C ARG A 32 -3.04 2.28 -5.20
N THR A 33 -3.30 2.68 -3.97
CA THR A 33 -4.52 3.37 -3.55
C THR A 33 -4.28 4.25 -2.33
N ASP A 34 -5.09 5.29 -2.18
CA ASP A 34 -5.24 6.08 -0.95
C ASP A 34 -6.48 5.64 -0.13
N VAL A 35 -7.22 4.62 -0.58
CA VAL A 35 -8.34 4.04 0.16
C VAL A 35 -7.78 3.23 1.34
N PRO A 36 -8.19 3.51 2.58
CA PRO A 36 -7.80 2.67 3.72
C PRO A 36 -8.32 1.25 3.55
N TYR A 37 -7.49 0.26 3.87
CA TYR A 37 -7.95 -1.11 3.87
C TYR A 37 -9.03 -1.34 4.94
N ARG A 38 -10.06 -2.11 4.58
CA ARG A 38 -11.06 -2.65 5.51
C ARG A 38 -11.63 -3.94 4.95
N ALA A 39 -12.21 -4.76 5.82
CA ALA A 39 -12.91 -5.97 5.39
C ALA A 39 -13.97 -5.63 4.32
N GLY A 40 -14.00 -6.41 3.24
CA GLY A 40 -14.91 -6.20 2.12
C GLY A 40 -14.41 -5.23 1.04
N VAL A 41 -13.17 -4.73 1.11
CA VAL A 41 -12.53 -4.09 -0.05
C VAL A 41 -11.71 -5.11 -0.82
N ALA A 42 -11.87 -5.13 -2.13
CA ALA A 42 -11.15 -6.01 -3.04
C ALA A 42 -10.77 -5.27 -4.32
N ALA A 43 -9.64 -5.64 -4.92
CA ALA A 43 -9.17 -5.06 -6.17
C ALA A 43 -8.93 -6.16 -7.21
N THR A 44 -9.31 -5.90 -8.45
CA THR A 44 -9.10 -6.80 -9.58
C THR A 44 -8.27 -6.14 -10.66
N PHE A 45 -7.53 -6.98 -11.37
CA PHE A 45 -6.73 -6.59 -12.53
C PHE A 45 -7.29 -7.30 -13.75
N THR A 46 -7.49 -6.57 -14.83
CA THR A 46 -7.82 -7.12 -16.13
C THR A 46 -6.85 -6.55 -17.16
N VAL A 47 -6.24 -7.42 -17.95
CA VAL A 47 -5.23 -7.04 -18.94
C VAL A 47 -5.55 -7.66 -20.29
N GLY A 48 -5.35 -6.92 -21.37
CA GLY A 48 -5.57 -7.42 -22.72
C GLY A 48 -5.41 -6.33 -23.78
N SER A 49 -5.95 -6.58 -24.97
CA SER A 49 -5.99 -5.58 -26.04
C SER A 49 -7.07 -4.52 -25.77
N PRO A 50 -6.89 -3.27 -26.25
CA PRO A 50 -7.94 -2.26 -26.19
C PRO A 50 -9.28 -2.75 -26.73
N GLY A 51 -10.38 -2.37 -26.05
CA GLY A 51 -11.75 -2.80 -26.37
C GLY A 51 -12.13 -4.19 -25.87
N ARG A 52 -11.17 -5.05 -25.49
CA ARG A 52 -11.46 -6.40 -24.94
C ARG A 52 -11.54 -6.40 -23.42
N VAL A 53 -10.84 -5.48 -22.75
CA VAL A 53 -10.70 -5.47 -21.29
C VAL A 53 -12.00 -5.11 -20.54
N GLU A 54 -12.94 -4.40 -21.15
CA GLU A 54 -14.16 -3.98 -20.44
C GLU A 54 -15.08 -5.16 -20.12
N ALA A 55 -15.18 -6.13 -21.02
CA ALA A 55 -16.03 -7.31 -20.88
C ALA A 55 -15.28 -8.57 -20.43
N ALA A 56 -13.95 -8.50 -20.26
CA ALA A 56 -13.16 -9.64 -19.84
C ALA A 56 -13.23 -9.86 -18.32
N ASP A 57 -13.15 -11.13 -17.92
CA ASP A 57 -13.00 -11.52 -16.52
C ASP A 57 -11.67 -11.02 -15.94
N PRO A 58 -11.61 -10.71 -14.63
CA PRO A 58 -10.37 -10.43 -13.93
C PRO A 58 -9.31 -11.52 -14.14
N THR A 59 -8.10 -11.10 -14.49
CA THR A 59 -6.93 -11.99 -14.58
C THR A 59 -6.39 -12.35 -13.20
N THR A 60 -6.48 -11.41 -12.26
CA THR A 60 -6.11 -11.64 -10.86
C THR A 60 -6.90 -10.71 -9.94
N GLU A 61 -6.94 -11.08 -8.67
CA GLU A 61 -7.71 -10.43 -7.63
C GLU A 61 -6.91 -10.37 -6.33
N SER A 62 -6.95 -9.22 -5.64
CA SER A 62 -6.36 -9.00 -4.33
C SER A 62 -7.47 -8.68 -3.34
N ARG A 63 -7.57 -9.49 -2.28
CA ARG A 63 -8.49 -9.30 -1.13
C ARG A 63 -7.76 -9.08 0.19
N GLY A 64 -6.43 -9.13 0.17
CA GLY A 64 -5.61 -8.97 1.37
C GLY A 64 -5.44 -7.50 1.75
N PRO A 65 -5.00 -7.23 3.00
CA PRO A 65 -4.57 -5.90 3.40
C PRO A 65 -3.44 -5.40 2.49
N TRP A 66 -3.54 -4.15 2.02
CA TRP A 66 -2.42 -3.46 1.41
C TRP A 66 -1.56 -2.77 2.47
N GLY A 67 -0.29 -2.54 2.12
CA GLY A 67 0.66 -1.85 2.98
C GLY A 67 0.24 -0.41 3.28
N LEU A 68 0.88 0.19 4.29
CA LEU A 68 0.70 1.60 4.67
C LEU A 68 1.04 2.56 3.52
N ASP A 69 1.87 2.11 2.57
CA ASP A 69 2.21 2.84 1.35
C ASP A 69 1.13 2.77 0.26
N GLY A 70 -0.03 2.19 0.60
CA GLY A 70 -1.18 2.04 -0.28
C GLY A 70 -0.99 1.00 -1.37
N ARG A 71 0.05 0.15 -1.29
CA ARG A 71 0.38 -0.78 -2.37
C ARG A 71 -0.58 -1.96 -2.42
N VAL A 72 -1.39 -2.00 -3.48
CA VAL A 72 -2.38 -3.07 -3.71
C VAL A 72 -1.71 -4.32 -4.28
N GLY A 73 -0.72 -4.15 -5.17
CA GLY A 73 0.01 -5.26 -5.77
C GLY A 73 0.80 -4.88 -7.02
N THR A 74 1.38 -5.89 -7.66
CA THR A 74 2.15 -5.74 -8.91
C THR A 74 1.83 -6.86 -9.87
N LEU A 75 1.71 -6.51 -11.15
CA LEU A 75 1.50 -7.47 -12.22
C LEU A 75 2.50 -7.21 -13.35
N VAL A 76 3.27 -8.21 -13.72
CA VAL A 76 4.16 -8.14 -14.89
C VAL A 76 3.42 -8.71 -16.10
N VAL A 77 3.35 -7.94 -17.17
CA VAL A 77 2.63 -8.29 -18.40
C VAL A 77 3.60 -8.28 -19.58
N ILE A 78 3.64 -9.37 -20.33
CA ILE A 78 4.40 -9.50 -21.57
C ILE A 78 3.45 -9.48 -22.78
N PRO A 79 3.91 -9.01 -23.96
CA PRO A 79 3.09 -9.05 -25.17
C PRO A 79 2.77 -10.49 -25.57
N GLY A 80 1.49 -10.79 -25.82
CA GLY A 80 1.07 -12.09 -26.35
C GLY A 80 1.20 -12.24 -27.87
N GLY A 81 1.65 -11.19 -28.56
CA GLY A 81 1.75 -11.10 -30.02
C GLY A 81 2.99 -10.32 -30.46
N ALA A 82 2.82 -9.28 -31.28
CA ALA A 82 3.93 -8.42 -31.68
C ALA A 82 4.55 -7.70 -30.46
N ASN A 83 5.87 -7.49 -30.47
CA ASN A 83 6.60 -6.82 -29.38
C ASN A 83 6.27 -5.32 -29.24
N ASP A 84 5.48 -4.78 -30.16
CA ASP A 84 4.95 -3.42 -30.16
C ASP A 84 3.41 -3.42 -30.16
N ALA A 85 2.79 -4.50 -29.68
CA ALA A 85 1.34 -4.58 -29.57
C ALA A 85 0.76 -3.52 -28.62
N GLU A 86 -0.53 -3.20 -28.78
CA GLU A 86 -1.24 -2.36 -27.83
C GLU A 86 -1.61 -3.13 -26.57
N LEU A 87 -1.48 -2.46 -25.43
CA LEU A 87 -1.81 -2.94 -24.10
C LEU A 87 -2.92 -2.06 -23.51
N ALA A 88 -3.94 -2.70 -22.96
CA ALA A 88 -4.93 -2.08 -22.09
C ALA A 88 -4.92 -2.77 -20.72
N VAL A 89 -4.99 -1.96 -19.67
CA VAL A 89 -5.05 -2.40 -18.28
C VAL A 89 -6.25 -1.72 -17.63
N LYS A 90 -7.11 -2.52 -17.00
CA LYS A 90 -8.25 -2.08 -16.21
C LYS A 90 -8.06 -2.58 -14.77
N LEU A 91 -8.05 -1.64 -13.82
CA LEU A 91 -8.09 -1.94 -12.39
C LEU A 91 -9.45 -1.54 -11.86
N VAL A 92 -10.06 -2.41 -11.08
CA VAL A 92 -11.33 -2.13 -10.40
C VAL A 92 -11.18 -2.46 -8.93
N MET A 93 -11.47 -1.49 -8.08
CA MET A 93 -11.58 -1.67 -6.64
C MET A 93 -13.02 -1.50 -6.21
N ALA A 94 -13.56 -2.50 -5.52
CA ALA A 94 -14.90 -2.47 -4.95
C ALA A 94 -14.85 -2.37 -3.44
N ILE A 95 -15.75 -1.56 -2.89
CA ILE A 95 -15.82 -1.24 -1.47
C ILE A 95 -17.13 -1.80 -0.91
N GLY A 96 -17.06 -2.88 -0.12
CA GLY A 96 -18.22 -3.51 0.50
C GLY A 96 -19.07 -4.36 -0.47
N ARG A 97 -18.51 -4.74 -1.63
CA ARG A 97 -19.19 -5.56 -2.65
C ARG A 97 -18.18 -6.33 -3.51
N ASP A 98 -18.66 -7.21 -4.37
CA ASP A 98 -17.78 -7.95 -5.29
C ASP A 98 -17.31 -7.05 -6.46
N PRO A 99 -15.99 -7.01 -6.78
CA PRO A 99 -15.47 -6.25 -7.90
C PRO A 99 -16.04 -6.60 -9.27
N ARG A 100 -16.55 -7.82 -9.46
CA ARG A 100 -17.17 -8.24 -10.73
C ARG A 100 -18.51 -7.58 -10.99
N GLU A 101 -19.15 -7.05 -9.96
CA GLU A 101 -20.42 -6.31 -10.09
C GLU A 101 -20.20 -4.84 -10.49
N CYS A 102 -18.97 -4.34 -10.38
CA CYS A 102 -18.63 -2.98 -10.80
C CYS A 102 -18.68 -2.86 -12.31
N SER A 103 -19.56 -2.00 -12.80
CA SER A 103 -19.72 -1.72 -14.23
C SER A 103 -19.82 -0.22 -14.48
N SER A 104 -19.79 0.19 -15.75
CA SER A 104 -20.08 1.59 -16.13
C SER A 104 -21.50 2.02 -15.75
N VAL A 105 -22.44 1.07 -15.67
CA VAL A 105 -23.85 1.32 -15.32
C VAL A 105 -24.05 1.37 -13.81
N ASP A 106 -23.33 0.54 -13.05
CA ASP A 106 -23.36 0.53 -11.58
C ASP A 106 -21.94 0.69 -11.02
N SER A 107 -21.48 1.94 -11.00
CA SER A 107 -20.18 2.33 -10.44
C SER A 107 -20.21 2.58 -8.93
N ARG A 108 -21.38 2.47 -8.29
CA ARG A 108 -21.54 2.79 -6.85
C ARG A 108 -20.62 1.92 -6.01
N ALA A 109 -19.86 2.57 -5.14
CA ALA A 109 -18.84 1.95 -4.30
C ALA A 109 -17.71 1.26 -5.07
N CYS A 110 -17.47 1.66 -6.32
CA CYS A 110 -16.39 1.16 -7.17
C CYS A 110 -15.45 2.30 -7.58
N ILE A 111 -14.17 2.00 -7.69
CA ILE A 111 -13.15 2.83 -8.32
C ILE A 111 -12.66 2.08 -9.54
N THR A 112 -12.74 2.69 -10.72
CA THR A 112 -12.19 2.12 -11.96
C THR A 112 -11.07 3.00 -12.49
N ALA A 113 -9.89 2.41 -12.70
CA ALA A 113 -8.75 3.07 -13.30
C ALA A 113 -8.32 2.32 -14.56
N ARG A 114 -7.99 3.06 -15.62
CA ARG A 114 -7.60 2.51 -16.91
C ARG A 114 -6.27 3.09 -17.38
N ARG A 115 -5.49 2.27 -18.07
CA ARG A 115 -4.30 2.69 -18.81
C ARG A 115 -4.23 1.98 -20.14
N ARG A 116 -3.82 2.71 -21.18
CA ARG A 116 -3.58 2.20 -22.52
C ARG A 116 -2.21 2.69 -22.98
N LEU A 117 -1.39 1.79 -23.51
CA LEU A 117 -0.09 2.13 -24.08
C LEU A 117 0.28 1.12 -25.15
N ARG A 118 1.40 1.36 -25.83
CA ARG A 118 2.01 0.42 -26.76
C ARG A 118 3.31 -0.11 -26.16
N TYR A 119 3.55 -1.41 -26.28
CA TYR A 119 4.84 -1.99 -25.88
C TYR A 119 5.98 -1.35 -26.68
N VAL A 120 7.14 -1.21 -26.05
CA VAL A 120 8.37 -0.78 -26.70
C VAL A 120 9.30 -2.00 -26.80
N PRO A 121 9.62 -2.48 -28.01
CA PRO A 121 10.43 -3.68 -28.18
C PRO A 121 11.75 -3.62 -27.41
N SER A 122 12.03 -4.69 -26.66
CA SER A 122 13.24 -4.81 -25.83
C SER A 122 13.40 -3.69 -24.80
N THR A 123 12.30 -3.16 -24.26
CA THR A 123 12.31 -2.14 -23.22
C THR A 123 11.30 -2.50 -22.13
N PRO A 124 11.74 -2.70 -20.88
CA PRO A 124 10.83 -2.87 -19.76
C PRO A 124 10.22 -1.51 -19.39
N LEU A 125 8.89 -1.47 -19.27
CA LEU A 125 8.15 -0.27 -18.89
C LEU A 125 7.58 -0.43 -17.49
N ARG A 126 7.47 0.67 -16.74
CA ARG A 126 6.78 0.72 -15.45
C ARG A 126 5.50 1.52 -15.59
N LEU A 127 4.36 0.93 -15.22
CA LEU A 127 3.04 1.53 -15.35
C LEU A 127 2.40 1.71 -13.96
N PRO A 128 2.66 2.84 -13.28
CA PRO A 128 1.97 3.16 -12.03
C PRO A 128 0.48 3.45 -12.28
N ILE A 129 -0.39 2.84 -11.49
CA ILE A 129 -1.83 3.10 -11.50
C ILE A 129 -2.29 3.32 -10.06
N VAL A 130 -2.88 4.48 -9.79
CA VAL A 130 -3.40 4.82 -8.46
C VAL A 130 -4.92 4.84 -8.49
N LEU A 131 -5.54 4.09 -7.57
CA LEU A 131 -6.97 4.04 -7.34
C LEU A 131 -7.33 5.08 -6.28
N TYR A 132 -7.73 6.27 -6.73
CA TYR A 132 -8.03 7.40 -5.85
C TYR A 132 -9.39 7.26 -5.19
N SER A 133 -9.47 7.56 -3.90
CA SER A 133 -10.70 7.59 -3.09
C SER A 133 -11.73 8.58 -3.62
N ARG A 134 -11.26 9.67 -4.24
CA ARG A 134 -12.11 10.66 -4.95
C ARG A 134 -12.81 10.09 -6.18
N CYS A 135 -12.38 8.93 -6.67
CA CYS A 135 -12.95 8.27 -7.84
C CYS A 135 -14.02 7.22 -7.48
N VAL A 136 -14.40 7.09 -6.21
CA VAL A 136 -15.49 6.21 -5.81
C VAL A 136 -16.79 6.66 -6.48
N GLY A 137 -17.43 5.78 -7.23
CA GLY A 137 -18.69 6.10 -7.91
C GLY A 137 -18.53 6.83 -9.23
N VAL A 138 -17.33 7.16 -9.69
CA VAL A 138 -17.10 7.95 -10.91
C VAL A 138 -17.08 7.03 -12.14
N PRO A 139 -18.10 7.08 -13.03
CA PRO A 139 -18.14 6.24 -14.21
C PRO A 139 -17.37 6.91 -15.35
N CYS A 140 -16.14 6.47 -15.58
CA CYS A 140 -15.38 6.86 -16.78
C CYS A 140 -15.62 5.87 -17.92
N GLU A 141 -15.71 6.39 -19.14
CA GLU A 141 -15.81 5.62 -20.38
C GLU A 141 -14.59 4.70 -20.61
N ALA A 142 -14.69 3.77 -21.56
CA ALA A 142 -13.68 2.74 -21.82
C ALA A 142 -12.29 3.29 -22.21
N ASP A 143 -12.23 4.50 -22.78
CA ASP A 143 -11.00 5.19 -23.18
C ASP A 143 -10.57 6.29 -22.19
N THR A 144 -11.26 6.43 -21.07
CA THR A 144 -10.96 7.41 -20.02
C THR A 144 -10.72 6.75 -18.65
N THR A 145 -10.03 7.47 -17.78
CA THR A 145 -9.67 7.06 -16.43
C THR A 145 -9.93 8.19 -15.46
N CYS A 146 -10.33 7.88 -14.24
CA CYS A 146 -10.49 8.89 -13.21
C CYS A 146 -9.10 9.29 -12.66
N ASN A 147 -8.83 10.60 -12.59
CA ASN A 147 -7.59 11.16 -12.06
C ASN A 147 -7.71 11.53 -10.58
N TYR A 148 -6.64 12.06 -9.98
CA TYR A 148 -6.62 12.49 -8.57
C TYR A 148 -7.63 13.59 -8.21
N LEU A 149 -8.19 14.30 -9.19
CA LEU A 149 -9.24 15.32 -8.99
C LEU A 149 -10.65 14.74 -9.07
N GLY A 150 -10.81 13.43 -9.30
CA GLY A 150 -12.12 12.81 -9.52
C GLY A 150 -12.69 13.06 -10.93
N GLN A 151 -11.85 13.42 -11.90
CA GLN A 151 -12.26 13.76 -13.26
C GLN A 151 -11.83 12.68 -14.24
N CYS A 152 -12.69 12.37 -15.23
CA CYS A 152 -12.34 11.46 -16.30
C CYS A 152 -11.41 12.16 -17.31
N VAL A 153 -10.21 11.63 -17.47
CA VAL A 153 -9.18 12.06 -18.42
C VAL A 153 -8.82 10.91 -19.36
N SER A 154 -8.06 11.16 -20.42
CA SER A 154 -7.61 10.10 -21.33
C SER A 154 -6.86 8.98 -20.59
N ALA A 155 -7.21 7.73 -20.88
CA ALA A 155 -6.48 6.56 -20.39
C ALA A 155 -5.19 6.29 -21.20
N GLN A 156 -4.98 7.01 -22.31
CA GLN A 156 -3.80 6.85 -23.16
C GLN A 156 -2.55 7.42 -22.48
N VAL A 157 -1.52 6.59 -22.39
CA VAL A 157 -0.18 6.97 -21.94
C VAL A 157 0.75 6.99 -23.16
N ASP A 158 1.59 8.01 -23.24
CA ASP A 158 2.71 8.06 -24.17
C ASP A 158 3.84 7.13 -23.69
N PRO A 159 4.21 6.08 -24.43
CA PRO A 159 5.32 5.20 -24.06
C PRO A 159 6.66 5.94 -23.86
N ALA A 160 6.86 7.10 -24.48
CA ALA A 160 8.08 7.87 -24.32
C ALA A 160 8.25 8.42 -22.89
N SER A 161 7.17 8.63 -22.13
CA SER A 161 7.24 9.09 -20.73
C SER A 161 7.61 7.96 -19.76
N CYS A 162 7.51 6.71 -20.20
CA CYS A 162 7.66 5.52 -19.37
C CYS A 162 9.11 5.10 -19.08
N THR A 163 10.09 5.76 -19.69
CA THR A 163 11.53 5.44 -19.52
C THR A 163 12.14 6.08 -18.29
N SER A 164 11.41 6.99 -17.63
CA SER A 164 11.82 7.60 -16.36
C SER A 164 11.69 6.61 -15.19
N ALA A 165 12.39 6.90 -14.09
CA ALA A 165 12.25 6.12 -12.85
C ALA A 165 10.82 6.16 -12.27
N GLU A 166 10.07 7.22 -12.57
CA GLU A 166 8.68 7.41 -12.13
C GLU A 166 7.68 6.57 -12.94
N GLY A 167 8.05 6.21 -14.18
CA GLY A 167 7.25 5.39 -15.09
C GLY A 167 6.17 6.17 -15.86
N CYS A 168 5.24 5.42 -16.43
CA CYS A 168 4.13 5.89 -17.27
C CYS A 168 3.01 6.56 -16.44
N LEU A 169 3.19 7.81 -15.99
CA LEU A 169 2.11 8.55 -15.31
C LEU A 169 0.97 8.88 -16.30
N ALA A 170 -0.28 8.88 -15.84
CA ALA A 170 -1.36 9.38 -16.69
C ALA A 170 -1.33 10.90 -16.81
N PRO A 171 -1.96 11.45 -17.87
CA PRO A 171 -2.20 12.88 -17.94
C PRO A 171 -2.89 13.39 -16.67
N ALA A 172 -2.32 14.44 -16.09
CA ALA A 172 -2.79 15.07 -14.85
C ALA A 172 -2.68 14.23 -13.57
N ASP A 173 -1.96 13.10 -13.53
CA ASP A 173 -1.52 12.57 -12.24
C ASP A 173 -0.44 13.50 -11.65
N PRO A 174 -0.47 13.83 -10.35
CA PRO A 174 0.60 14.59 -9.75
C PRO A 174 1.90 13.77 -9.84
N PRO A 175 3.07 14.42 -10.05
CA PRO A 175 4.34 13.73 -9.96
C PRO A 175 4.41 13.05 -8.59
N ARG A 176 4.81 11.78 -8.56
CA ARG A 176 5.05 11.11 -7.28
C ARG A 176 6.18 11.89 -6.62
N SER A 177 5.94 12.45 -5.43
CA SER A 177 7.06 12.79 -4.59
C SER A 177 7.75 11.47 -4.28
N THR A 178 8.87 11.21 -4.95
CA THR A 178 9.79 10.19 -4.49
C THR A 178 10.31 10.73 -3.17
N ALA A 179 9.56 10.48 -2.09
CA ALA A 179 10.06 10.58 -0.74
C ALA A 179 11.07 9.44 -0.52
N THR A 180 12.09 9.39 -1.37
CA THR A 180 13.41 8.92 -0.99
C THR A 180 13.88 9.92 0.05
N GLY A 181 13.41 9.75 1.28
CA GLY A 181 14.30 10.01 2.40
C GLY A 181 15.48 9.09 2.16
N SER A 182 16.51 9.62 1.50
CA SER A 182 17.82 8.99 1.52
C SER A 182 18.15 8.89 3.00
N VAL A 183 18.00 7.69 3.53
CA VAL A 183 18.59 7.37 4.82
C VAL A 183 20.07 7.54 4.54
N ASP A 184 20.64 8.66 4.98
CA ASP A 184 22.09 8.84 5.03
C ASP A 184 22.59 7.71 5.94
N ALA A 185 22.93 6.59 5.32
CA ALA A 185 23.75 5.58 5.93
C ALA A 185 25.11 6.23 6.09
N SER A 186 25.31 6.90 7.23
CA SER A 186 26.63 7.33 7.65
C SER A 186 27.50 6.08 7.73
N ASP A 187 28.43 6.02 6.77
CA ASP A 187 29.55 5.10 6.68
C ASP A 187 30.35 5.12 7.99
N ASP A 188 30.09 4.16 8.88
CA ASP A 188 31.04 3.75 9.89
C ASP A 188 31.68 2.44 9.42
N GLY A 189 32.66 2.60 8.52
CA GLY A 189 33.47 1.52 7.98
C GLY A 189 34.23 0.77 9.08
N ALA A 190 33.87 -0.50 9.27
CA ALA A 190 34.74 -1.49 9.90
C ALA A 190 35.15 -2.52 8.83
N SER A 191 36.37 -2.32 8.33
CA SER A 191 37.08 -3.27 7.48
C SER A 191 37.34 -4.56 8.26
N ILE A 192 36.78 -5.68 7.83
CA ILE A 192 37.22 -7.01 8.24
C ILE A 192 37.73 -7.73 7.00
N GLU A 193 39.05 -7.80 6.88
CA GLU A 193 39.71 -8.75 6.00
C GLU A 193 39.50 -10.17 6.56
N GLY A 194 38.78 -11.00 5.80
CA GLY A 194 38.59 -12.40 6.11
C GLY A 194 38.64 -13.23 4.84
N GLY A 195 39.84 -13.64 4.44
CA GLY A 195 40.05 -14.58 3.34
C GLY A 195 39.41 -15.94 3.65
N GLY A 196 38.52 -16.39 2.77
CA GLY A 196 37.82 -17.66 2.87
C GLY A 196 37.66 -18.31 1.51
N SER A 197 38.49 -19.34 1.29
CA SER A 197 38.55 -20.25 0.14
C SER A 197 37.18 -20.75 -0.34
N LEU A 198 36.87 -20.56 -1.62
CA LEU A 198 35.73 -21.21 -2.29
C LEU A 198 36.09 -22.68 -2.54
N THR A 199 35.32 -23.59 -1.96
CA THR A 199 35.22 -24.99 -2.38
C THR A 199 33.86 -25.18 -3.04
N ASP A 200 33.91 -25.71 -4.26
CA ASP A 200 32.82 -26.10 -5.12
C ASP A 200 32.25 -27.46 -4.69
N GLY A 201 31.20 -27.42 -3.89
CA GLY A 201 30.39 -28.59 -3.54
C GLY A 201 29.35 -28.91 -4.62
N ALA A 202 29.41 -30.13 -5.14
CA ALA A 202 28.53 -30.66 -6.17
C ALA A 202 27.03 -30.62 -5.79
N VAL A 203 26.19 -30.30 -6.78
CA VAL A 203 24.72 -30.36 -6.67
C VAL A 203 24.28 -31.73 -7.15
N GLU A 204 23.88 -32.61 -6.22
CA GLU A 204 23.12 -33.82 -6.56
C GLU A 204 21.64 -33.51 -6.70
N SER A 205 21.04 -34.09 -7.74
CA SER A 205 19.62 -34.05 -8.05
C SER A 205 18.83 -34.84 -7.01
N GLY A 206 17.86 -34.19 -6.36
CA GLY A 206 16.88 -34.83 -5.49
C GLY A 206 15.49 -34.26 -5.77
N SER A 207 14.70 -35.01 -6.53
CA SER A 207 13.25 -34.85 -6.66
C SER A 207 12.57 -35.01 -5.31
N GLY A 208 11.80 -33.99 -4.89
CA GLY A 208 10.97 -34.04 -3.69
C GLY A 208 9.76 -33.13 -3.85
N ASP A 209 8.63 -33.72 -4.21
CA ASP A 209 7.31 -33.11 -4.09
C ASP A 209 7.03 -32.82 -2.61
N ALA A 210 6.71 -31.57 -2.30
CA ALA A 210 6.20 -31.19 -0.99
C ALA A 210 4.86 -30.46 -1.15
N ALA A 211 3.79 -31.18 -0.82
CA ALA A 211 2.51 -30.58 -0.46
C ALA A 211 2.72 -29.74 0.81
N ILE A 212 2.33 -28.47 0.78
CA ILE A 212 2.22 -27.65 1.98
C ILE A 212 0.77 -27.71 2.43
N ASP A 213 0.52 -28.59 3.39
CA ASP A 213 -0.71 -28.62 4.17
C ASP A 213 -0.76 -27.44 5.13
N GLY A 214 -1.95 -26.86 5.27
CA GLY A 214 -2.23 -25.69 6.08
C GLY A 214 -2.03 -25.91 7.59
N GLY A 215 -1.40 -24.93 8.23
CA GLY A 215 -1.38 -24.76 9.67
C GLY A 215 -2.09 -23.46 10.05
N GLY A 216 -3.29 -23.57 10.61
CA GLY A 216 -4.04 -22.45 11.17
C GLY A 216 -3.38 -21.92 12.45
N GLY A 217 -3.10 -20.63 12.46
CA GLY A 217 -2.70 -19.88 13.64
C GLY A 217 -3.77 -18.85 14.00
N THR A 218 -4.62 -19.17 14.97
CA THR A 218 -5.54 -18.24 15.63
C THR A 218 -4.77 -17.44 16.68
N GLY A 219 -4.55 -16.15 16.44
CA GLY A 219 -3.91 -15.25 17.38
C GLY A 219 -3.96 -13.80 16.90
N GLY A 220 -5.16 -13.24 16.81
CA GLY A 220 -5.35 -11.82 16.48
C GLY A 220 -4.88 -10.94 17.62
N THR A 221 -3.81 -10.18 17.39
CA THR A 221 -3.41 -9.05 18.23
C THR A 221 -4.47 -7.94 18.09
N PRO A 222 -5.02 -7.40 19.19
CA PRO A 222 -6.03 -6.36 19.13
C PRO A 222 -5.47 -4.98 18.73
N GLY A 223 -6.36 -4.10 18.25
CA GLY A 223 -6.05 -2.82 17.63
C GLY A 223 -5.40 -1.81 18.58
N PHE A 224 -4.29 -1.25 18.13
CA PHE A 224 -3.62 -0.10 18.72
C PHE A 224 -3.96 1.14 17.88
N VAL A 225 -4.17 2.30 18.51
CA VAL A 225 -4.06 3.58 17.80
C VAL A 225 -2.57 3.85 17.54
N ALA A 226 -2.10 3.52 16.34
CA ALA A 226 -0.72 3.77 15.91
C ALA A 226 -0.53 5.23 15.50
N CYS A 227 0.46 5.91 16.11
CA CYS A 227 1.02 7.12 15.49
C CYS A 227 1.95 6.68 14.38
N ASP A 228 1.48 6.70 13.14
CA ASP A 228 2.31 6.28 12.00
C ASP A 228 3.32 7.37 11.62
N GLY A 229 4.31 7.56 12.49
CA GLY A 229 5.50 8.37 12.28
C GLY A 229 6.74 7.47 12.23
N ALA A 230 6.89 6.74 11.12
CA ALA A 230 8.01 5.88 10.75
C ALA A 230 8.19 4.57 11.54
N ARG A 231 7.97 3.41 10.88
CA ARG A 231 8.57 2.14 11.34
C ARG A 231 9.37 1.39 10.29
N ASN A 232 10.59 1.05 10.69
CA ASN A 232 11.49 0.10 10.05
C ASN A 232 10.91 -1.32 10.11
N VAL A 233 11.18 -2.11 9.07
CA VAL A 233 10.71 -3.48 8.86
C VAL A 233 11.15 -4.38 10.03
N GLY A 234 10.20 -4.85 10.86
CA GLY A 234 10.42 -5.94 11.83
C GLY A 234 10.10 -5.69 13.31
N GLY A 235 9.64 -4.50 13.72
CA GLY A 235 9.34 -4.18 15.13
C GLY A 235 7.85 -3.99 15.47
N THR A 236 7.47 -4.35 16.70
CA THR A 236 6.16 -4.11 17.33
C THR A 236 5.64 -2.67 17.18
N PRO A 237 4.31 -2.42 17.34
CA PRO A 237 3.71 -1.09 17.48
C PRO A 237 4.49 -0.07 18.33
N ASP A 238 5.46 0.66 17.77
CA ASP A 238 6.11 1.80 18.41
C ASP A 238 5.03 2.80 18.83
N LYS A 239 4.79 2.82 20.15
CA LYS A 239 4.29 3.96 20.90
C LYS A 239 5.11 5.20 20.52
N CYS A 240 4.59 6.39 20.79
CA CYS A 240 5.47 7.56 20.80
C CYS A 240 6.70 7.23 21.67
N LYS A 241 7.90 7.34 21.07
CA LYS A 241 9.12 6.71 21.61
C LYS A 241 9.50 7.23 22.98
N LEU A 242 8.97 8.39 23.36
CA LEU A 242 9.22 9.01 24.66
C LEU A 242 8.00 8.86 25.58
N PRO A 243 8.21 8.57 26.88
CA PRO A 243 7.15 8.38 27.86
C PRO A 243 6.31 9.65 28.12
N ASP A 244 6.75 10.79 27.61
CA ASP A 244 6.13 12.11 27.72
C ASP A 244 5.55 12.59 26.38
N GLN A 245 5.12 11.68 25.50
CA GLN A 245 4.46 12.02 24.23
C GLN A 245 3.09 11.33 24.08
N HIS A 246 2.17 11.98 23.35
CA HIS A 246 0.88 11.42 22.94
C HIS A 246 0.64 11.60 21.43
N CYS A 247 -0.31 10.83 20.89
CA CYS A 247 -0.68 10.85 19.48
C CYS A 247 -1.67 11.96 19.15
N CYS A 248 -1.37 12.74 18.12
CA CYS A 248 -2.31 13.68 17.51
C CYS A 248 -2.70 13.17 16.13
N ILE A 249 -3.98 12.86 15.92
CA ILE A 249 -4.53 12.43 14.64
C ILE A 249 -5.57 13.47 14.20
N GLU A 250 -5.34 14.09 13.05
CA GLU A 250 -6.34 14.93 12.39
C GLU A 250 -6.92 14.19 11.17
N PRO A 251 -8.22 14.36 10.86
CA PRO A 251 -8.78 13.84 9.62
C PRO A 251 -8.00 14.35 8.40
N GLY A 252 -7.33 13.45 7.68
CA GLY A 252 -6.56 13.78 6.48
C GLY A 252 -5.06 14.02 6.70
N PHE A 253 -4.52 13.82 7.91
CA PHE A 253 -3.08 13.90 8.18
C PHE A 253 -2.55 12.63 8.87
N PRO A 254 -1.30 12.23 8.61
CA PRO A 254 -0.65 11.14 9.34
C PRO A 254 -0.49 11.55 10.82
N GLY A 255 -0.70 10.61 11.74
CA GLY A 255 -0.61 10.88 13.18
C GLY A 255 0.77 11.37 13.60
N GLN A 256 0.82 12.42 14.42
CA GLN A 256 2.07 13.00 14.93
C GLN A 256 2.19 12.79 16.44
N CYS A 257 3.36 12.35 16.90
CA CYS A 257 3.68 12.34 18.33
C CYS A 257 4.04 13.75 18.80
N VAL A 258 3.32 14.28 19.79
CA VAL A 258 3.61 15.57 20.43
C VAL A 258 3.86 15.36 21.93
N PRO A 259 4.64 16.24 22.60
CA PRO A 259 4.82 16.16 24.05
C PRO A 259 3.48 16.21 24.79
N VAL A 260 3.32 15.48 25.90
CA VAL A 260 2.13 15.54 26.78
C VAL A 260 1.85 16.93 27.34
N SER A 261 2.85 17.82 27.33
CA SER A 261 2.72 19.23 27.69
C SER A 261 2.22 20.13 26.56
N SER A 262 2.18 19.63 25.31
CA SER A 262 1.80 20.38 24.12
C SER A 262 0.43 19.95 23.63
N LEU A 263 -0.45 20.91 23.32
CA LEU A 263 -1.70 20.59 22.63
C LEU A 263 -1.39 20.13 21.20
N CYS A 264 -2.18 19.21 20.65
CA CYS A 264 -2.12 18.90 19.23
C CYS A 264 -2.24 20.20 18.42
N PRO A 265 -1.41 20.41 17.38
CA PRO A 265 -1.45 21.61 16.57
C PRO A 265 -2.81 21.71 15.87
N ALA A 266 -3.74 22.43 16.48
CA ALA A 266 -5.07 22.60 15.94
C ALA A 266 -4.99 23.52 14.72
N ASN A 267 -5.56 23.10 13.60
CA ASN A 267 -6.15 24.07 12.69
C ASN A 267 -7.23 24.83 13.49
N GLN A 268 -7.12 26.16 13.57
CA GLN A 268 -7.76 27.04 14.59
C GLN A 268 -9.31 27.07 14.62
N SER A 269 -10.00 26.08 14.06
CA SER A 269 -11.45 26.07 13.88
C SER A 269 -12.15 24.75 14.27
N SER A 270 -11.44 23.74 14.77
CA SER A 270 -12.08 22.51 15.28
C SER A 270 -11.65 22.18 16.71
N PRO A 271 -12.58 21.88 17.64
CA PRO A 271 -12.22 21.45 18.98
C PRO A 271 -11.47 20.11 18.89
N LEU A 272 -10.30 20.03 19.54
CA LEU A 272 -9.46 18.84 19.59
C LEU A 272 -10.30 17.60 19.92
N VAL A 273 -10.27 16.62 19.02
CA VAL A 273 -10.79 15.27 19.28
C VAL A 273 -9.63 14.47 19.82
N VAL A 274 -9.59 14.29 21.14
CA VAL A 274 -8.67 13.33 21.75
C VAL A 274 -9.27 11.94 21.54
N ASN A 275 -8.78 11.21 20.54
CA ASN A 275 -9.11 9.79 20.38
C ASN A 275 -8.35 9.01 21.46
N CYS A 276 -8.92 8.89 22.64
CA CYS A 276 -8.49 7.92 23.65
C CYS A 276 -9.17 6.57 23.37
N ASP A 277 -8.47 5.44 23.52
CA ASP A 277 -9.04 4.10 23.40
C ASP A 277 -9.14 3.35 24.74
N GLY A 278 -8.58 3.95 25.80
CA GLY A 278 -8.65 3.43 27.16
C GLY A 278 -8.12 4.41 28.22
N ARG A 279 -7.89 3.88 29.43
CA ARG A 279 -7.45 4.68 30.58
C ARG A 279 -5.97 5.07 30.47
N GLU A 280 -5.18 4.26 29.79
CA GLU A 280 -3.77 4.49 29.48
C GLU A 280 -3.54 5.82 28.76
N ASP A 281 -4.51 6.28 27.97
CA ASP A 281 -4.46 7.53 27.23
C ASP A 281 -4.89 8.75 28.07
N CYS A 282 -5.39 8.51 29.29
CA CYS A 282 -5.99 9.52 30.16
C CYS A 282 -5.30 9.53 31.54
N PRO A 283 -4.11 10.15 31.69
CA PRO A 283 -3.38 10.16 32.96
C PRO A 283 -4.20 10.75 34.10
N GLY A 284 -4.59 9.92 35.06
CA GLY A 284 -5.44 10.32 36.20
C GLY A 284 -6.92 10.53 35.86
N GLN A 285 -7.36 10.15 34.66
CA GLN A 285 -8.71 10.31 34.13
C GLN A 285 -9.21 8.99 33.49
N ILE A 286 -10.38 9.03 32.87
CA ILE A 286 -11.05 7.91 32.19
C ILE A 286 -11.42 8.36 30.77
N CYS A 287 -11.26 7.49 29.77
CA CYS A 287 -11.72 7.78 28.42
C CYS A 287 -13.23 7.58 28.31
N CYS A 288 -13.96 8.65 27.98
CA CYS A 288 -15.42 8.64 27.91
C CYS A 288 -15.91 8.94 26.49
N ALA A 289 -16.81 8.10 25.97
CA ALA A 289 -17.63 8.41 24.81
C ALA A 289 -18.82 9.28 25.24
N VAL A 290 -18.92 10.51 24.75
CA VAL A 290 -19.98 11.45 25.16
C VAL A 290 -21.25 11.20 24.35
N THR A 291 -22.36 10.92 25.02
CA THR A 291 -23.63 10.54 24.35
C THR A 291 -24.43 11.73 23.81
N ASN A 292 -24.18 12.93 24.33
CA ASN A 292 -24.90 14.15 23.97
C ASN A 292 -24.13 15.07 22.99
N GLY A 293 -23.08 14.56 22.33
CA GLY A 293 -22.36 15.26 21.26
C GLY A 293 -22.76 14.78 19.86
N PRO A 294 -22.24 15.40 18.78
CA PRO A 294 -22.26 14.75 17.48
C PRO A 294 -21.62 13.36 17.66
N SER A 295 -22.27 12.30 17.18
CA SER A 295 -21.87 10.91 17.41
C SER A 295 -20.35 10.69 17.26
N GLY A 296 -19.67 10.20 18.30
CA GLY A 296 -18.29 9.69 18.21
C GLY A 296 -17.17 10.48 18.91
N PHE A 297 -17.46 11.48 19.76
CA PHE A 297 -16.37 12.15 20.51
C PHE A 297 -15.95 11.33 21.73
N LEU A 298 -14.68 10.95 21.73
CA LEU A 298 -13.94 10.40 22.86
C LEU A 298 -13.25 11.56 23.59
N ARG A 299 -13.27 11.56 24.92
CA ARG A 299 -12.59 12.57 25.75
C ARG A 299 -12.15 11.97 27.08
N CYS A 300 -10.96 12.34 27.54
CA CYS A 300 -10.53 12.09 28.91
C CYS A 300 -11.32 12.98 29.90
N GLN A 301 -11.93 12.37 30.92
CA GLN A 301 -12.69 13.05 31.98
C GLN A 301 -12.44 12.37 33.34
N GLY A 302 -12.68 13.08 34.45
CA GLY A 302 -12.53 12.50 35.79
C GLY A 302 -13.54 11.38 36.09
N ASP A 303 -14.71 11.44 35.44
CA ASP A 303 -15.76 10.43 35.44
C ASP A 303 -16.55 10.49 34.12
N CYS A 304 -17.32 9.44 33.82
CA CYS A 304 -18.18 9.40 32.63
C CYS A 304 -19.65 9.70 32.95
N ASN A 305 -19.95 10.69 33.81
CA ASN A 305 -21.33 11.00 34.23
C ASN A 305 -22.32 11.28 33.08
N ASN A 306 -21.83 11.72 31.92
CA ASN A 306 -22.62 11.99 30.71
C ASN A 306 -22.18 11.13 29.50
N GLY A 307 -21.53 10.00 29.75
CA GLY A 307 -20.94 9.18 28.71
C GLY A 307 -20.85 7.71 29.10
N VAL A 308 -20.13 6.96 28.28
CA VAL A 308 -19.77 5.57 28.58
C VAL A 308 -18.26 5.47 28.59
N GLU A 309 -17.70 4.84 29.63
CA GLU A 309 -16.27 4.54 29.68
C GLU A 309 -15.93 3.60 28.52
N VAL A 310 -14.97 4.02 27.71
CA VAL A 310 -14.39 3.21 26.64
C VAL A 310 -13.19 2.50 27.20
N CYS A 311 -13.10 1.21 26.91
CA CYS A 311 -12.02 0.40 27.39
C CYS A 311 -11.21 -0.23 26.26
N HIS A 312 -9.92 -0.35 26.54
CA HIS A 312 -8.96 -0.96 25.66
C HIS A 312 -9.17 -2.48 25.61
N SER A 313 -8.47 -3.10 24.67
CA SER A 313 -8.57 -4.52 24.37
C SER A 313 -8.11 -5.46 25.49
N ASP A 314 -7.45 -4.94 26.53
CA ASP A 314 -7.02 -5.71 27.70
C ASP A 314 -8.19 -6.03 28.67
N GLY A 315 -9.36 -5.44 28.46
CA GLY A 315 -10.59 -5.81 29.16
C GLY A 315 -10.81 -5.10 30.50
N VAL A 316 -9.97 -4.12 30.85
CA VAL A 316 -9.96 -3.50 32.19
C VAL A 316 -10.70 -2.17 32.20
N CYS A 317 -11.62 -2.00 33.15
CA CYS A 317 -12.38 -0.76 33.39
C CYS A 317 -12.21 -0.27 34.82
N ALA A 318 -12.47 1.01 35.08
CA ALA A 318 -12.50 1.54 36.44
C ALA A 318 -13.64 0.93 37.28
N ALA A 319 -14.77 0.60 36.66
CA ALA A 319 -15.98 0.12 37.33
C ALA A 319 -16.30 -1.38 37.12
N GLY A 320 -15.50 -2.14 36.36
CA GLY A 320 -15.88 -3.52 36.03
C GLY A 320 -15.09 -4.18 34.90
N THR A 321 -15.79 -4.92 34.06
CA THR A 321 -15.23 -5.64 32.89
C THR A 321 -15.78 -5.04 31.60
N CYS A 322 -14.95 -4.99 30.55
CA CYS A 322 -15.39 -4.57 29.22
C CYS A 322 -16.51 -5.47 28.70
N THR A 323 -17.71 -4.92 28.48
CA THR A 323 -18.80 -5.64 27.84
C THR A 323 -19.46 -4.81 26.75
N GLY A 324 -19.65 -5.44 25.59
CA GLY A 324 -20.37 -4.86 24.46
C GLY A 324 -19.47 -4.12 23.46
N LEU A 325 -20.00 -4.02 22.23
CA LEU A 325 -19.53 -3.12 21.18
C LEU A 325 -20.53 -1.98 21.12
N VAL A 326 -20.07 -0.73 21.03
CA VAL A 326 -20.96 0.39 20.74
C VAL A 326 -21.54 0.17 19.34
N PRO A 327 -22.87 0.16 19.15
CA PRO A 327 -23.45 0.07 17.82
C PRO A 327 -22.95 1.28 17.01
N SER A 328 -22.26 1.02 15.89
CA SER A 328 -21.61 2.00 14.98
C SER A 328 -20.14 2.38 15.22
N SER A 329 -19.52 1.98 16.33
CA SER A 329 -18.10 2.24 16.56
C SER A 329 -17.45 1.02 17.20
N GLU A 330 -16.33 0.54 16.64
CA GLU A 330 -15.68 -0.73 17.04
C GLU A 330 -15.15 -0.75 18.50
N TYR A 331 -15.47 0.28 19.29
CA TYR A 331 -15.06 0.43 20.67
C TYR A 331 -15.84 -0.49 21.61
N ARG A 332 -15.14 -0.97 22.63
CA ARG A 332 -15.73 -1.69 23.76
C ARG A 332 -16.07 -0.70 24.86
N THR A 333 -17.18 -0.95 25.53
CA THR A 333 -17.63 -0.12 26.65
C THR A 333 -17.55 -0.88 27.97
N CYS A 334 -17.35 -0.13 29.05
CA CYS A 334 -17.46 -0.66 30.39
C CYS A 334 -18.92 -0.72 30.83
N LYS A 335 -19.27 -1.78 31.56
CA LYS A 335 -20.57 -1.96 32.19
C LYS A 335 -20.41 -2.45 33.61
#